data_AF-A0A8T5EHM6-F1
#
_entry.id   AF-A0A8T5EHM6-F1
#
_cell.length_a   1.000
_cell.length_b   1.000
_cell.length_c   1.000
_cell.angle_alpha   90.00
_cell.angle_beta   90.00
_cell.angle_gamma   90.00
#
_symmetry.space_group_name_H-M   'P 1'
#
loop_
_entity.id
_entity.type
_entity.pdbx_description
1 polymer ?
#
loop_
_entity_poly.entity_id
_entity_poly.type
_entity_poly.pdbx_seq_one_letter_code
_entity_poly.pdbx_strand_id
1 'polypeptide(L)'
;ADPIIAWQHRHIFKIGIFVGMIVPGLIGLAFGGIGGGIGGFLWGGLIRTIFVHHGTFLINSAAHVWGRQPYSQTNTSRDSFWLAFFTFGEGYHNFHHAFQADYRNGHRWYHYDPSKWWISIFSLFNLNKKLKRTPNGSIAVAKLDGRFERMKKLLARNNSSADFSDFEHKMADCRKNLRRKMLELSKKNEEYKKSIAAKKAELGRQIAEIKGALEDIRVEISIIFREMKVTSKTSLG
;
A
#
# COMPACT_ATOMS: atom_id res chain seq x y z
N ALA A 1 -18.05 -20.63 4.73
CA ALA A 1 -18.25 -19.25 4.24
C ALA A 1 -18.18 -18.30 5.42
N ASP A 2 -17.67 -17.08 5.24
CA ASP A 2 -17.60 -16.07 6.31
C ASP A 2 -19.03 -15.69 6.77
N PRO A 3 -19.38 -15.85 8.06
CA PRO A 3 -20.73 -15.60 8.55
C PRO A 3 -21.16 -14.13 8.45
N ILE A 4 -20.21 -13.19 8.54
CA ILE A 4 -20.48 -11.75 8.42
C ILE A 4 -20.87 -11.41 6.99
N ILE A 5 -20.14 -11.94 6.00
CA ILE A 5 -20.45 -11.76 4.58
C ILE A 5 -21.83 -12.36 4.26
N ALA A 6 -22.12 -13.56 4.79
CA ALA A 6 -23.42 -14.20 4.59
C ALA A 6 -24.58 -13.42 5.23
N TRP A 7 -24.36 -12.79 6.39
CA TRP A 7 -25.34 -11.89 7.00
C TRP A 7 -25.54 -10.61 6.17
N GLN A 8 -24.45 -9.96 5.75
CA GLN A 8 -24.50 -8.75 4.94
C GLN A 8 -25.23 -9.00 3.62
N HIS A 9 -24.93 -10.11 2.93
CA HIS A 9 -25.58 -10.46 1.67
C HIS A 9 -27.10 -10.62 1.83
N ARG A 10 -27.56 -11.29 2.89
CA ARG A 10 -28.99 -11.47 3.18
C ARG A 10 -29.72 -10.16 3.50
N HIS A 11 -29.02 -9.14 3.98
CA HIS A 11 -29.61 -7.88 4.44
C HIS A 11 -29.17 -6.66 3.62
N ILE A 12 -28.52 -6.86 2.48
CA ILE A 12 -27.80 -5.80 1.75
C ILE A 12 -28.67 -4.58 1.44
N PHE A 13 -29.91 -4.80 1.00
CA PHE A 13 -30.84 -3.70 0.70
C PHE A 13 -31.30 -2.96 1.96
N LYS A 14 -31.55 -3.68 3.05
CA LYS A 14 -31.95 -3.07 4.34
C LYS A 14 -30.82 -2.21 4.89
N ILE A 15 -29.59 -2.75 4.90
CA ILE A 15 -28.40 -2.03 5.32
C ILE A 15 -28.16 -0.81 4.40
N GLY A 16 -28.25 -1.01 3.09
CA GLY A 16 -28.02 0.03 2.10
C GLY A 16 -29.00 1.20 2.21
N ILE A 17 -30.29 0.94 2.38
CA ILE A 17 -31.30 2.00 2.59
C ILE A 17 -31.09 2.68 3.94
N PHE A 18 -30.89 1.90 5.01
CA PHE A 18 -30.75 2.46 6.34
C PHE A 18 -29.49 3.33 6.48
N VAL A 19 -28.31 2.76 6.22
CA VAL A 19 -27.04 3.47 6.35
C VAL A 19 -26.86 4.49 5.22
N GLY A 20 -27.28 4.15 4.01
CA GLY A 20 -27.06 4.98 2.84
C GLY A 20 -28.03 6.13 2.66
N MET A 21 -29.23 6.09 3.26
CA MET A 21 -30.27 7.11 3.09
C MET A 21 -30.82 7.64 4.43
N ILE A 22 -31.25 6.74 5.31
CA ILE A 22 -31.93 7.11 6.57
C ILE A 22 -30.95 7.78 7.55
N VAL A 23 -29.76 7.21 7.75
CA VAL A 23 -28.74 7.77 8.65
C VAL A 23 -28.33 9.19 8.25
N PRO A 24 -28.00 9.50 6.97
CA PRO A 24 -27.80 10.89 6.53
C PRO A 24 -28.98 11.81 6.85
N GLY A 25 -30.22 11.35 6.66
CA GLY A 25 -31.42 12.09 7.03
C GLY A 25 -31.52 12.35 8.54
N LEU A 26 -31.25 11.36 9.38
CA LEU A 26 -31.26 11.53 10.84
C LEU A 26 -30.16 12.49 11.32
N ILE A 27 -28.97 12.42 10.73
CA ILE A 27 -27.89 13.38 11.00
C ILE A 27 -28.36 14.78 10.62
N GLY A 28 -28.90 14.96 9.41
CA GLY A 28 -29.43 16.25 8.98
C GLY A 28 -30.55 16.76 9.90
N LEU A 29 -31.42 15.87 10.38
CA LEU A 29 -32.50 16.19 11.31
C LEU A 29 -31.95 16.71 12.65
N ALA A 30 -30.90 16.06 13.17
CA ALA A 30 -30.28 16.43 14.44
C ALA A 30 -29.63 17.84 14.40
N PHE A 31 -29.04 18.22 13.27
CA PHE A 31 -28.34 19.51 13.14
C PHE A 31 -29.20 20.65 12.59
N GLY A 32 -30.26 20.35 11.84
CA GLY A 32 -31.04 21.35 11.10
C GLY A 32 -32.56 21.18 11.15
N GLY A 33 -33.07 20.37 12.09
CA GLY A 33 -34.50 20.08 12.20
C GLY A 33 -35.06 19.41 10.94
N ILE A 34 -36.37 19.51 10.71
CA ILE A 34 -37.03 18.82 9.59
C ILE A 34 -36.41 19.18 8.23
N GLY A 35 -36.09 20.45 8.02
CA GLY A 35 -35.41 20.92 6.80
C GLY A 35 -34.04 20.29 6.61
N GLY A 36 -33.23 20.24 7.67
CA GLY A 36 -31.95 19.54 7.68
C GLY A 36 -32.12 18.03 7.42
N GLY A 37 -33.18 17.41 7.95
CA GLY A 37 -33.45 15.99 7.75
C GLY A 37 -33.79 15.63 6.30
N ILE A 38 -34.64 16.44 5.66
CA ILE A 38 -34.93 16.31 4.22
C ILE A 38 -33.64 16.54 3.40
N GLY A 39 -32.88 17.58 3.74
CA GLY A 39 -31.60 17.89 3.08
C GLY A 39 -30.60 16.74 3.19
N GLY A 40 -30.43 16.15 4.38
CA GLY A 40 -29.54 15.03 4.64
C GLY A 40 -29.94 13.77 3.86
N PHE A 41 -31.24 13.47 3.80
CA PHE A 41 -31.75 12.34 3.03
C PHE A 41 -31.54 12.53 1.52
N LEU A 42 -31.86 13.71 0.98
CA LEU A 42 -31.75 13.98 -0.46
C LEU A 42 -30.29 14.11 -0.91
N TRP A 43 -29.50 14.96 -0.25
CA TRP A 43 -28.12 15.23 -0.67
C TRP A 43 -27.14 14.17 -0.19
N GLY A 44 -27.15 13.87 1.12
CA GLY A 44 -26.25 12.90 1.73
C GLY A 44 -26.61 11.45 1.41
N GLY A 45 -27.90 11.20 1.17
CA GLY A 45 -28.40 9.89 0.77
C GLY A 45 -28.48 9.71 -0.74
N LEU A 46 -29.53 10.27 -1.34
CA LEU A 46 -29.93 9.96 -2.72
C LEU A 46 -28.90 10.45 -3.75
N ILE A 47 -28.59 11.74 -3.75
CA ILE A 47 -27.70 12.37 -4.74
C ILE A 47 -26.29 11.79 -4.62
N ARG A 48 -25.74 11.70 -3.40
CA ARG A 48 -24.46 11.01 -3.15
C ARG A 48 -24.45 9.61 -3.75
N THR A 49 -25.50 8.82 -3.55
CA THR A 49 -25.60 7.45 -4.07
C THR A 49 -25.56 7.45 -5.60
N ILE A 50 -26.27 8.37 -6.25
CA ILE A 50 -26.24 8.52 -7.72
C ILE A 50 -24.80 8.79 -8.19
N PHE A 51 -24.11 9.77 -7.60
CA PHE A 51 -22.73 10.08 -7.99
C PHE A 51 -21.76 8.93 -7.77
N VAL A 52 -21.87 8.22 -6.65
CA VAL A 52 -21.04 7.03 -6.37
C VAL A 52 -21.25 5.96 -7.44
N HIS A 53 -22.51 5.64 -7.79
CA HIS A 53 -22.80 4.65 -8.83
C HIS A 53 -22.28 5.07 -10.20
N HIS A 54 -22.46 6.34 -10.57
CA HIS A 54 -21.91 6.87 -11.83
C HIS A 54 -20.39 6.77 -11.84
N GLY A 55 -19.70 7.09 -10.75
CA GLY A 55 -18.25 6.92 -10.62
C GLY A 55 -17.80 5.46 -10.79
N THR A 56 -18.48 4.53 -10.13
CA THR A 56 -18.19 3.09 -10.24
C THR A 56 -18.39 2.56 -11.66
N PHE A 57 -19.51 2.89 -12.30
CA PHE A 57 -19.77 2.42 -13.66
C PHE A 57 -18.89 3.12 -14.70
N LEU A 58 -18.56 4.39 -14.48
CA LEU A 58 -17.67 5.16 -15.35
C LEU A 58 -16.33 4.46 -15.53
N ILE A 59 -15.78 3.83 -14.49
CA ILE A 59 -14.49 3.13 -14.60
C ILE A 59 -14.54 1.98 -15.59
N ASN A 60 -15.61 1.20 -15.58
CA ASN A 60 -15.74 0.04 -16.45
C ASN A 60 -15.75 0.45 -17.95
N SER A 61 -16.02 1.72 -18.25
CA SER A 61 -15.97 2.26 -19.62
C SER A 61 -14.73 3.14 -19.84
N ALA A 62 -14.59 4.22 -19.08
CA ALA A 62 -13.56 5.23 -19.25
C ALA A 62 -12.14 4.66 -19.12
N ALA A 63 -11.92 3.73 -18.16
CA ALA A 63 -10.63 3.10 -17.97
C ALA A 63 -10.30 2.07 -19.07
N HIS A 64 -11.24 1.76 -19.97
CA HIS A 64 -11.00 0.93 -21.15
C HIS A 64 -10.82 1.74 -22.44
N VAL A 65 -10.95 3.07 -22.36
CA VAL A 65 -10.83 3.98 -23.51
C VAL A 65 -9.66 4.94 -23.32
N TRP A 66 -9.56 5.60 -22.17
CA TRP A 66 -8.58 6.66 -21.91
C TRP A 66 -7.44 6.23 -20.98
N GLY A 67 -6.22 6.62 -21.32
CA GLY A 67 -5.02 6.38 -20.53
C GLY A 67 -3.97 5.52 -21.23
N ARG A 68 -3.11 4.88 -20.44
CA ARG A 68 -1.96 4.09 -20.92
C ARG A 68 -2.05 2.64 -20.46
N GLN A 69 -1.43 1.71 -21.18
CA GLN A 69 -1.45 0.27 -20.82
C GLN A 69 -0.06 -0.27 -20.45
N PRO A 70 0.60 0.26 -19.40
CA PRO A 70 2.01 0.00 -19.18
C PRO A 70 2.36 -1.45 -18.83
N TYR A 71 1.47 -2.26 -18.26
CA TYR A 71 1.77 -3.60 -17.69
C TYR A 71 1.26 -4.77 -18.53
N SER A 72 0.04 -4.68 -19.06
CA SER A 72 -0.55 -5.76 -19.88
C SER A 72 -1.22 -5.21 -21.12
N GLN A 73 -1.15 -5.98 -22.19
CA GLN A 73 -1.80 -5.74 -23.49
C GLN A 73 -2.89 -6.78 -23.79
N THR A 74 -3.19 -7.68 -22.83
CA THR A 74 -4.16 -8.78 -23.02
C THR A 74 -5.61 -8.32 -22.99
N ASN A 75 -5.89 -7.15 -22.41
CA ASN A 75 -7.20 -6.53 -22.40
C ASN A 75 -7.08 -5.02 -22.66
N THR A 76 -8.21 -4.31 -22.71
CA THR A 76 -8.27 -2.87 -23.04
C THR A 76 -8.10 -1.94 -21.83
N SER A 77 -7.89 -2.48 -20.62
CA SER A 77 -7.75 -1.68 -19.40
C SER A 77 -6.55 -0.74 -19.46
N ARG A 78 -6.71 0.49 -18.97
CA ARG A 78 -5.74 1.58 -19.03
C ARG A 78 -5.59 2.24 -17.66
N ASP A 79 -4.38 2.70 -17.38
CA ASP A 79 -4.07 3.58 -16.27
C ASP A 79 -4.32 5.03 -16.65
N SER A 80 -5.06 5.76 -15.80
CA SER A 80 -5.26 7.20 -15.89
C SER A 80 -5.24 7.82 -14.51
N PHE A 81 -4.35 8.80 -14.29
CA PHE A 81 -4.28 9.56 -13.04
C PHE A 81 -5.59 10.31 -12.75
N TRP A 82 -6.18 10.94 -13.77
CA TRP A 82 -7.42 11.68 -13.60
C TRP A 82 -8.58 10.77 -13.22
N LEU A 83 -8.70 9.60 -13.86
CA LEU A 83 -9.70 8.62 -13.44
C LEU A 83 -9.44 8.19 -12.00
N ALA A 84 -8.19 7.85 -11.66
CA ALA A 84 -7.84 7.45 -10.30
C ALA A 84 -8.18 8.52 -9.26
N PHE A 85 -8.03 9.81 -9.58
CA PHE A 85 -8.41 10.90 -8.69
C PHE A 85 -9.92 10.90 -8.39
N PHE A 86 -10.76 10.88 -9.43
CA PHE A 86 -12.22 10.92 -9.27
C PHE A 86 -12.82 9.65 -8.70
N THR A 87 -12.11 8.52 -8.81
CA THR A 87 -12.61 7.19 -8.43
C THR A 87 -11.83 6.62 -7.25
N PHE A 88 -11.13 7.47 -6.49
CA PHE A 88 -10.40 7.08 -5.28
C PHE A 88 -9.40 5.92 -5.48
N GLY A 89 -8.70 5.92 -6.61
CA GLY A 89 -7.55 5.07 -6.93
C GLY A 89 -7.80 4.00 -7.99
N GLU A 90 -9.06 3.67 -8.26
CA GLU A 90 -9.43 2.59 -9.19
C GLU A 90 -9.02 2.85 -10.67
N GLY A 91 -8.70 4.09 -11.04
CA GLY A 91 -8.25 4.44 -12.38
C GLY A 91 -6.85 3.94 -12.78
N TYR A 92 -6.08 3.33 -11.88
CA TYR A 92 -4.90 2.54 -12.25
C TYR A 92 -5.29 1.12 -12.71
N HIS A 93 -6.21 1.08 -13.68
CA HIS A 93 -6.95 -0.11 -14.04
C HIS A 93 -6.08 -1.15 -14.75
N ASN A 94 -5.09 -0.73 -15.54
CA ASN A 94 -4.17 -1.67 -16.19
C ASN A 94 -3.28 -2.38 -15.18
N PHE A 95 -2.84 -1.68 -14.13
CA PHE A 95 -2.13 -2.33 -13.02
C PHE A 95 -3.04 -3.32 -12.30
N HIS A 96 -4.25 -2.89 -11.92
CA HIS A 96 -5.20 -3.72 -11.19
C HIS A 96 -5.53 -5.02 -11.95
N HIS A 97 -5.79 -4.94 -13.26
CA HIS A 97 -6.04 -6.11 -14.10
C HIS A 97 -4.81 -7.01 -14.26
N ALA A 98 -3.62 -6.44 -14.38
CA ALA A 98 -2.39 -7.22 -14.50
C ALA A 98 -2.00 -7.93 -13.19
N PHE A 99 -2.38 -7.36 -12.05
CA PHE A 99 -1.94 -7.79 -10.72
C PHE A 99 -3.08 -7.77 -9.69
N GLN A 100 -4.19 -8.45 -10.00
CA GLN A 100 -5.44 -8.44 -9.21
C GLN A 100 -5.27 -8.89 -7.74
N ALA A 101 -4.22 -9.66 -7.46
CA ALA A 101 -3.89 -10.10 -6.10
C ALA A 101 -3.15 -9.05 -5.26
N ASP A 102 -2.65 -7.97 -5.86
CA ASP A 102 -2.05 -6.85 -5.12
C ASP A 102 -3.15 -6.05 -4.43
N TYR A 103 -2.99 -5.75 -3.15
CA TYR A 103 -3.98 -4.96 -2.42
C TYR A 103 -4.10 -3.51 -2.91
N ARG A 104 -3.18 -3.04 -3.75
CA ARG A 104 -3.13 -1.66 -4.28
C ARG A 104 -3.69 -1.63 -5.70
N ASN A 105 -4.47 -0.60 -5.99
CA ASN A 105 -4.77 -0.23 -7.38
C ASN A 105 -3.57 0.48 -7.99
N GLY A 106 -2.88 1.33 -7.22
CA GLY A 106 -1.68 2.04 -7.65
C GLY A 106 -0.42 1.58 -6.92
N HIS A 107 0.48 0.87 -7.60
CA HIS A 107 1.68 0.29 -6.97
C HIS A 107 2.71 1.30 -6.43
N ARG A 108 2.78 2.50 -7.00
CA ARG A 108 3.77 3.51 -6.61
C ARG A 108 3.29 4.27 -5.38
N TRP A 109 4.22 4.77 -4.58
CA TRP A 109 3.86 5.52 -3.37
C TRP A 109 3.05 6.78 -3.70
N TYR A 110 3.39 7.48 -4.78
CA TYR A 110 2.73 8.69 -5.28
C TYR A 110 1.50 8.44 -6.17
N HIS A 111 1.19 7.17 -6.49
CA HIS A 111 -0.07 6.89 -7.17
C HIS A 111 -1.22 7.21 -6.22
N TYR A 112 -2.13 8.08 -6.63
CA TYR A 112 -3.28 8.47 -5.82
C TYR A 112 -4.21 7.27 -5.63
N ASP A 113 -4.19 6.71 -4.43
CA ASP A 113 -4.95 5.52 -4.06
C ASP A 113 -5.22 5.59 -2.56
N PRO A 114 -6.27 6.31 -2.15
CA PRO A 114 -6.66 6.43 -0.75
C PRO A 114 -6.89 5.07 -0.08
N SER A 115 -7.43 4.09 -0.81
CA SER A 115 -7.67 2.74 -0.27
C SER A 115 -6.37 2.08 0.19
N LYS A 116 -5.30 2.18 -0.61
CA LYS A 116 -3.96 1.71 -0.25
C LYS A 116 -3.46 2.35 1.05
N TRP A 117 -3.66 3.65 1.22
CA TRP A 117 -3.19 4.36 2.41
C TRP A 117 -3.98 3.94 3.65
N TRP A 118 -5.31 3.85 3.56
CA TRP A 118 -6.16 3.36 4.65
C TRP A 118 -5.80 1.94 5.08
N ILE A 119 -5.65 1.02 4.11
CA ILE A 119 -5.24 -0.36 4.40
C ILE A 119 -3.86 -0.41 5.06
N SER A 120 -2.93 0.43 4.62
CA SER A 120 -1.60 0.55 5.22
C SER A 120 -1.67 1.08 6.66
N ILE A 121 -2.54 2.05 6.94
CA ILE A 121 -2.76 2.56 8.30
C ILE A 121 -3.33 1.45 9.19
N PHE A 122 -4.33 0.69 8.73
CA PHE A 122 -4.88 -0.43 9.50
C PHE A 122 -3.86 -1.54 9.75
N SER A 123 -2.88 -1.72 8.87
CA SER A 123 -1.77 -2.66 9.12
C SER A 123 -0.85 -2.21 10.26
N LEU A 124 -0.74 -0.89 10.53
CA LEU A 124 0.01 -0.39 11.70
C LEU A 124 -0.67 -0.77 13.02
N PHE A 125 -2.00 -0.88 13.01
CA PHE A 125 -2.80 -1.31 14.17
C PHE A 125 -3.00 -2.83 14.25
N ASN A 126 -2.24 -3.62 13.47
CA ASN A 126 -2.36 -5.09 13.43
C ASN A 126 -3.74 -5.64 13.01
N LEU A 127 -4.62 -4.81 12.43
CA LEU A 127 -5.92 -5.23 11.93
C LEU A 127 -5.80 -6.09 10.67
N ASN A 128 -4.71 -5.91 9.91
CA ASN A 128 -4.40 -6.65 8.69
C ASN A 128 -2.96 -7.16 8.71
N LYS A 129 -2.76 -8.48 8.71
CA LYS A 129 -1.43 -9.11 8.87
C LYS A 129 -0.83 -9.73 7.60
N LYS A 130 -1.60 -9.85 6.51
CA LYS A 130 -1.18 -10.57 5.28
C LYS A 130 -1.52 -9.82 3.99
N LEU A 131 -1.06 -8.58 3.87
CA LEU A 131 -1.23 -7.80 2.64
C LEU A 131 -0.39 -8.39 1.50
N LYS A 132 -1.04 -8.81 0.43
CA LYS A 132 -0.38 -9.29 -0.78
C LYS A 132 0.13 -8.11 -1.60
N ARG A 133 1.44 -8.09 -1.90
CA ARG A 133 2.09 -7.10 -2.75
C ARG A 133 2.81 -7.80 -3.87
N THR A 134 2.61 -7.34 -5.10
CA THR A 134 3.34 -7.84 -6.25
C THR A 134 4.81 -7.42 -6.13
N PRO A 135 5.76 -8.36 -6.26
CA PRO A 135 7.18 -8.05 -6.25
C PRO A 135 7.56 -7.08 -7.37
N ASN A 136 8.44 -6.13 -7.07
CA ASN A 136 8.89 -5.13 -8.05
C ASN A 136 9.48 -5.77 -9.32
N GLY A 137 10.09 -6.96 -9.20
CA GLY A 137 10.62 -7.70 -10.35
C GLY A 137 9.53 -8.13 -11.34
N SER A 138 8.42 -8.67 -10.83
CA SER A 138 7.27 -9.04 -11.66
C SER A 138 6.65 -7.82 -12.35
N ILE A 139 6.56 -6.70 -11.64
CA ILE A 139 6.07 -5.42 -12.19
C ILE A 139 7.02 -4.91 -13.29
N ALA A 140 8.33 -4.98 -13.08
CA ALA A 140 9.33 -4.54 -14.05
C ALA A 140 9.28 -5.39 -15.33
N VAL A 141 9.17 -6.70 -15.18
CA VAL A 141 9.03 -7.64 -16.32
C VAL A 141 7.75 -7.35 -17.10
N ALA A 142 6.61 -7.17 -16.44
CA ALA A 142 5.36 -6.82 -17.13
C ALA A 142 5.46 -5.49 -17.90
N LYS A 143 6.14 -4.48 -17.35
CA LYS A 143 6.39 -3.22 -18.09
C LYS A 143 7.23 -3.43 -19.34
N LEU A 144 8.24 -4.28 -19.25
CA LEU A 144 9.14 -4.62 -20.35
C LEU A 144 8.39 -5.41 -21.42
N ASP A 145 7.64 -6.45 -21.04
CA ASP A 145 6.73 -7.21 -21.90
C ASP A 145 5.74 -6.27 -22.62
N GLY A 146 5.06 -5.40 -21.87
CA GLY A 146 4.10 -4.46 -22.44
C GLY A 146 4.73 -3.47 -23.44
N ARG A 147 5.99 -3.04 -23.22
CA ARG A 147 6.72 -2.21 -24.17
C ARG A 147 7.09 -2.99 -25.43
N PHE A 148 7.57 -4.21 -25.27
CA PHE A 148 7.96 -5.07 -26.37
C PHE A 148 6.77 -5.39 -27.28
N GLU A 149 5.63 -5.79 -26.70
CA GLU A 149 4.40 -6.07 -27.44
C GLU A 149 3.87 -4.84 -28.20
N ARG A 150 3.94 -3.65 -27.60
CA ARG A 150 3.59 -2.41 -28.31
C ARG A 150 4.51 -2.14 -29.49
N MET A 151 5.82 -2.34 -29.32
CA MET A 151 6.79 -2.13 -30.39
C MET A 151 6.56 -3.11 -31.54
N LYS A 152 6.37 -4.40 -31.23
CA LYS A 152 6.00 -5.41 -32.23
C LYS A 152 4.76 -5.02 -33.01
N LYS A 153 3.68 -4.60 -32.33
CA LYS A 153 2.44 -4.16 -32.99
C LYS A 153 2.66 -2.96 -33.93
N LEU A 154 3.49 -1.99 -33.52
CA LEU A 154 3.81 -0.83 -34.35
C LEU A 154 4.64 -1.22 -35.59
N LEU A 155 5.64 -2.08 -35.42
CA LEU A 155 6.49 -2.53 -36.51
C LEU A 155 5.72 -3.42 -37.50
N ALA A 156 4.93 -4.36 -36.99
CA ALA A 156 4.08 -5.23 -37.82
C ALA A 156 3.05 -4.44 -38.63
N ARG A 157 2.57 -3.30 -38.12
CA ARG A 157 1.67 -2.40 -38.87
C ARG A 157 2.36 -1.76 -40.07
N ASN A 158 3.66 -1.47 -39.97
CA ASN A 158 4.44 -0.83 -41.04
C ASN A 158 5.09 -1.85 -41.98
N ASN A 159 5.33 -3.07 -41.52
CA ASN A 159 5.90 -4.16 -42.31
C ASN A 159 5.31 -5.51 -41.87
N SER A 160 4.31 -5.99 -42.61
CA SER A 160 3.60 -7.24 -42.31
C SER A 160 4.47 -8.50 -42.43
N SER A 161 5.63 -8.44 -43.10
CA SER A 161 6.57 -9.56 -43.24
C SER A 161 7.71 -9.53 -42.22
N ALA A 162 7.70 -8.60 -41.26
CA ALA A 162 8.72 -8.52 -40.23
C ALA A 162 8.73 -9.77 -39.34
N ASP A 163 9.86 -10.49 -39.33
CA ASP A 163 10.11 -11.57 -38.37
C ASP A 163 10.65 -11.01 -37.05
N PHE A 164 10.06 -11.46 -35.94
CA PHE A 164 10.43 -11.05 -34.58
C PHE A 164 11.01 -12.20 -33.76
N SER A 165 11.20 -13.39 -34.33
CA SER A 165 11.63 -14.61 -33.63
C SER A 165 12.92 -14.41 -32.80
N ASP A 166 13.97 -13.84 -33.39
CA ASP A 166 15.23 -13.52 -32.71
C ASP A 166 15.04 -12.53 -31.54
N PHE A 167 14.21 -11.49 -31.75
CA PHE A 167 13.90 -10.53 -30.70
C PHE A 167 13.10 -11.16 -29.56
N GLU A 168 12.17 -12.07 -29.86
CA GLU A 168 11.41 -12.80 -28.85
C GLU A 168 12.32 -13.67 -27.98
N HIS A 169 13.29 -14.35 -28.59
CA HIS A 169 14.26 -15.17 -27.87
C HIS A 169 15.13 -14.31 -26.96
N LYS A 170 15.72 -13.22 -27.48
CA LYS A 170 16.49 -12.26 -26.70
C LYS A 170 15.68 -11.66 -25.54
N MET A 171 14.39 -11.38 -25.79
CA MET A 171 13.48 -10.86 -24.78
C MET A 171 13.16 -11.92 -23.71
N ALA A 172 12.98 -13.18 -24.09
CA ALA A 172 12.79 -14.29 -23.14
C ALA A 172 13.99 -14.44 -22.18
N ASP A 173 15.21 -14.38 -22.72
CA ASP A 173 16.43 -14.45 -21.92
C ASP A 173 16.59 -13.24 -20.99
N CYS A 174 16.32 -12.03 -21.50
CA CYS A 174 16.33 -10.80 -20.72
C CYS A 174 15.33 -10.88 -19.55
N ARG A 175 14.10 -11.35 -19.80
CA ARG A 175 13.06 -11.54 -18.77
C ARG A 175 13.49 -12.53 -17.69
N LYS A 176 14.05 -13.67 -18.08
CA LYS A 176 14.56 -14.69 -17.15
C LYS A 176 15.68 -14.12 -16.27
N ASN A 177 16.62 -13.40 -16.86
CA ASN A 177 17.72 -12.76 -16.15
C ASN A 177 17.24 -11.67 -15.19
N LEU A 178 16.32 -10.80 -15.63
CA LEU A 178 15.74 -9.76 -14.79
C LEU A 178 15.00 -10.34 -13.58
N ARG A 179 14.17 -11.37 -13.78
CA ARG A 179 13.47 -12.07 -12.67
C ARG A 179 14.46 -12.62 -11.65
N ARG A 180 15.50 -13.32 -12.13
CA ARG A 180 16.55 -13.90 -11.28
C ARG A 180 17.25 -12.83 -10.45
N LYS A 181 17.74 -11.76 -11.09
CA LYS A 181 18.48 -10.69 -10.41
C LYS A 181 17.61 -9.91 -9.43
N MET A 182 16.34 -9.67 -9.76
CA MET A 182 15.40 -9.02 -8.85
C MET A 182 15.06 -9.90 -7.62
N LEU A 183 14.96 -11.21 -7.79
CA LEU A 183 14.76 -12.14 -6.68
C LEU A 183 16.01 -12.19 -5.77
N GLU A 184 17.19 -12.27 -6.38
CA GLU A 184 18.48 -12.24 -5.67
C GLU A 184 18.61 -10.95 -4.85
N LEU A 185 18.34 -9.79 -5.46
CA LEU A 185 18.32 -8.49 -4.79
C LEU A 185 17.30 -8.43 -3.64
N SER A 186 16.11 -8.99 -3.83
CA SER A 186 15.09 -9.04 -2.78
C SER A 186 15.56 -9.85 -1.56
N LYS A 187 16.18 -11.01 -1.79
CA LYS A 187 16.74 -11.85 -0.72
C LYS A 187 17.86 -11.12 0.02
N LYS A 188 18.78 -10.49 -0.73
CA LYS A 188 19.88 -9.72 -0.13
C LYS A 188 19.40 -8.52 0.67
N ASN A 189 18.37 -7.82 0.22
CA ASN A 189 17.75 -6.74 0.99
C ASN A 189 17.10 -7.23 2.29
N GLU A 190 16.51 -8.42 2.30
CA GLU A 190 15.94 -9.00 3.52
C GLU A 190 17.04 -9.41 4.51
N GLU A 191 18.09 -10.05 4.02
CA GLU A 191 19.30 -10.40 4.79
C GLU A 191 19.95 -9.16 5.41
N TYR A 192 20.12 -8.10 4.62
CA TYR A 192 20.66 -6.81 5.07
C TYR A 192 19.79 -6.14 6.14
N LYS A 193 18.45 -6.19 6.03
CA LYS A 193 17.57 -5.66 7.07
C LYS A 193 17.69 -6.43 8.38
N LYS A 194 17.78 -7.76 8.31
CA LYS A 194 17.97 -8.62 9.49
C LYS A 194 19.31 -8.34 10.15
N SER A 195 20.38 -8.17 9.38
CA SER A 195 21.70 -7.86 9.93
C SER A 195 21.74 -6.49 10.61
N ILE A 196 21.11 -5.45 10.04
CA ILE A 196 20.96 -4.14 10.71
C ILE A 196 20.20 -4.30 12.03
N ALA A 197 19.07 -5.00 12.03
CA ALA A 197 18.28 -5.19 13.25
C ALA A 197 19.07 -5.91 14.34
N ALA A 198 19.80 -6.97 13.97
CA ALA A 198 20.67 -7.71 14.88
C ALA A 198 21.80 -6.83 15.43
N LYS A 199 22.52 -6.10 14.56
CA LYS A 199 23.62 -5.22 14.96
C LYS A 199 23.14 -4.07 15.85
N LYS A 200 21.96 -3.50 15.55
CA LYS A 200 21.33 -2.48 16.40
C LYS A 200 21.01 -3.02 17.79
N ALA A 201 20.49 -4.24 17.89
CA ALA A 201 20.20 -4.88 19.17
C ALA A 201 21.49 -5.18 19.97
N GLU A 202 22.54 -5.66 19.29
CA GLU A 202 23.86 -5.92 19.88
C GLU A 202 24.49 -4.63 20.46
N LEU A 203 24.57 -3.57 19.65
CA LEU A 203 25.09 -2.26 20.09
C LEU A 203 24.25 -1.68 21.24
N GLY A 204 22.93 -1.85 21.18
CA GLY A 204 22.04 -1.43 22.26
C GLY A 204 22.35 -2.11 23.60
N ARG A 205 22.71 -3.41 23.59
CA ARG A 205 23.13 -4.14 24.79
C ARG A 205 24.48 -3.65 25.31
N GLN A 206 25.47 -3.49 24.43
CA GLN A 206 26.79 -2.97 24.81
C GLN A 206 26.70 -1.57 25.45
N ILE A 207 25.87 -0.69 24.89
CA ILE A 207 25.63 0.64 25.47
C ILE A 207 24.99 0.53 26.86
N ALA A 208 24.03 -0.37 27.04
CA ALA A 208 23.39 -0.58 28.34
C ALA A 208 24.37 -1.11 29.40
N GLU A 209 25.26 -2.03 29.02
CA GLU A 209 26.31 -2.59 29.88
C GLU A 209 27.32 -1.50 30.31
N ILE A 210 27.82 -0.70 29.36
CA ILE A 210 28.72 0.41 29.65
C ILE A 210 28.06 1.42 30.60
N LYS A 211 26.77 1.74 30.38
CA LYS A 211 26.03 2.64 31.28
C LYS A 211 25.88 2.05 32.68
N GLY A 212 25.65 0.75 32.80
CA GLY A 212 25.61 0.07 34.09
C GLY A 212 26.95 0.17 34.82
N ALA A 213 28.04 -0.18 34.14
CA ALA A 213 29.39 -0.10 34.70
C ALA A 213 29.78 1.33 35.14
N LEU A 214 29.37 2.35 34.37
CA LEU A 214 29.59 3.74 34.76
C LEU A 214 28.81 4.14 36.02
N GLU A 215 27.60 3.61 36.22
CA GLU A 215 26.82 3.86 37.43
C GLU A 215 27.45 3.16 38.64
N ASP A 216 27.92 1.93 38.49
CA ASP A 216 28.64 1.20 39.54
C ASP A 216 29.91 1.96 39.99
N ILE A 217 30.73 2.42 39.02
CA ILE A 217 31.91 3.26 39.28
C ILE A 217 31.52 4.53 40.02
N ARG A 218 30.41 5.17 39.64
CA ARG A 218 29.93 6.40 40.29
C ARG A 218 29.54 6.15 41.75
N VAL A 219 28.88 5.02 42.03
CA VAL A 219 28.53 4.61 43.40
C VAL A 219 29.80 4.37 44.21
N GLU A 220 30.77 3.65 43.65
CA GLU A 220 32.05 3.35 44.31
C GLU A 220 32.83 4.63 44.65
N ILE A 221 32.94 5.58 43.71
CA ILE A 221 33.54 6.90 43.95
C ILE A 221 32.82 7.63 45.11
N SER A 222 31.49 7.59 45.16
CA SER A 222 30.73 8.22 46.24
C SER A 222 30.99 7.57 47.61
N ILE A 223 31.23 6.26 47.64
CA ILE A 223 31.58 5.54 48.87
C ILE A 223 32.96 5.99 49.34
N ILE A 224 33.96 6.00 48.45
CA ILE A 224 35.33 6.45 48.75
C ILE A 224 35.33 7.86 49.35
N PHE A 225 34.62 8.82 48.72
CA PHE A 225 34.53 10.18 49.24
C PHE A 225 33.84 10.26 50.61
N ARG A 226 32.89 9.36 50.90
CA ARG A 226 32.23 9.29 52.21
C ARG A 226 33.20 8.75 53.27
N GLU A 227 33.95 7.71 52.95
CA GLU A 227 34.97 7.14 53.84
C GLU A 227 36.08 8.15 54.15
N MET A 228 36.62 8.84 53.14
CA MET A 228 37.63 9.90 53.34
C MET A 228 37.15 10.99 54.31
N LYS A 229 35.89 11.41 54.21
CA LYS A 229 35.29 12.40 55.12
C LYS A 229 35.13 11.89 56.55
N VAL A 230 34.91 10.59 56.74
CA VAL A 230 34.83 9.99 58.09
C VAL A 230 36.23 9.93 58.69
N THR A 231 37.21 9.42 57.95
CA THR A 231 38.60 9.27 58.40
C THR A 231 39.22 10.61 58.82
N SER A 232 38.97 11.68 58.07
CA SER A 232 39.50 13.01 58.40
C SER A 232 38.92 13.59 59.70
N LYS A 233 37.69 13.21 60.07
CA LYS A 233 37.08 13.65 61.34
C LYS A 233 37.64 12.88 62.54
N THR A 234 37.95 11.60 62.38
CA THR A 234 38.53 10.77 63.45
C THR A 234 40.02 11.05 63.70
N SER A 235 40.76 11.61 62.75
CA SER A 235 42.17 11.99 62.95
C SER A 235 42.39 13.36 63.60
N LEU A 236 41.32 14.12 63.85
CA LEU A 236 41.34 15.48 64.40
C LEU A 236 40.80 15.56 65.84
N GLY A 237 40.46 14.42 66.46
CA GLY A 237 40.09 14.30 67.88
C GLY A 237 41.07 13.39 68.61
#